data_AF-A0A0F9K0M9-F1
#
_entry.id   AF-A0A0F9K0M9-F1
#
_cell.length_a   1.000
_cell.length_b   1.000
_cell.length_c   1.000
_cell.angle_alpha   90.00
_cell.angle_beta   90.00
_cell.angle_gamma   90.00
#
_symmetry.space_group_name_H-M   'P 1'
#
loop_
_entity.id
_entity.type
_entity.pdbx_description
1 polymer ?
#
loop_
_entity_poly.entity_id
_entity_poly.type
_entity_poly.pdbx_seq_one_letter_code
_entity_poly.pdbx_strand_id
1 'polypeptide(L)' 'MPIGPGKYDLETTLIRKKTNALGVILIVFGGTKGHGFSIQAPLEIQRNIPALLKDMAIKIERDVQNLT' A
#
# COMPACT_ATOMS: atom_id res chain seq x y z
N MET A 1 -7.49 8.72 6.28
CA MET A 1 -7.89 8.38 4.90
C MET A 1 -8.70 9.55 4.36
N PRO A 2 -8.54 9.97 3.09
CA PRO A 2 -9.48 10.94 2.54
C PRO A 2 -10.90 10.36 2.68
N ILE A 3 -11.86 11.21 3.02
CA ILE A 3 -13.26 10.81 3.17
C ILE A 3 -13.79 10.54 1.75
N GLY A 4 -13.89 9.26 1.38
CA GLY A 4 -14.32 8.81 0.05
C GLY A 4 -13.43 7.69 -0.54
N PRO A 5 -13.87 7.02 -1.63
CA PRO A 5 -13.09 5.97 -2.27
C PRO A 5 -11.76 6.55 -2.77
N GLY A 6 -10.65 5.94 -2.35
CA GLY A 6 -9.32 6.33 -2.80
C GLY A 6 -9.16 6.17 -4.32
N LYS A 7 -8.21 6.91 -4.90
CA LYS A 7 -7.88 6.93 -6.33
C LYS A 7 -7.81 5.55 -6.99
N TYR A 8 -7.36 4.54 -6.25
CA TYR A 8 -7.16 3.16 -6.71
C TYR A 8 -8.03 2.12 -5.97
N ASP A 9 -9.14 2.53 -5.36
CA ASP A 9 -9.93 1.65 -4.48
C ASP A 9 -10.62 0.49 -5.21
N LEU A 10 -11.05 0.71 -6.46
CA LEU A 10 -11.60 -0.37 -7.29
C LEU A 10 -10.54 -1.43 -7.61
N GLU A 11 -9.35 -1.00 -7.99
CA GLU A 11 -8.22 -1.88 -8.27
C GLU A 11 -7.79 -2.66 -7.02
N THR A 12 -7.73 -2.00 -5.86
CA THR A 12 -7.45 -2.66 -4.58
C THR A 12 -8.52 -3.69 -4.24
N THR A 13 -9.81 -3.38 -4.49
CA THR A 13 -10.93 -4.33 -4.29
C THR A 13 -10.76 -5.57 -5.15
N LEU A 14 -10.43 -5.40 -6.44
CA LEU A 14 -10.23 -6.51 -7.38
C LEU A 14 -9.08 -7.41 -6.94
N ILE A 15 -7.95 -6.83 -6.55
CA ILE A 15 -6.78 -7.58 -6.07
C ILE A 15 -7.13 -8.36 -4.80
N ARG A 16 -7.76 -7.71 -3.81
CA ARG A 16 -8.15 -8.35 -2.54
C ARG A 16 -9.07 -9.55 -2.77
N LYS A 17 -10.06 -9.41 -3.65
CA LYS A 17 -10.97 -10.50 -4.01
C LYS A 17 -10.23 -11.63 -4.75
N LYS A 18 -9.38 -11.29 -5.71
CA LYS A 18 -8.61 -12.27 -6.51
C LYS A 18 -7.65 -13.11 -5.65
N THR A 19 -7.05 -12.51 -4.63
CA THR A 19 -6.11 -13.20 -3.74
C THR A 19 -6.80 -13.82 -2.52
N ASN A 20 -8.09 -13.59 -2.32
CA ASN A 20 -8.82 -13.92 -1.09
C ASN A 20 -8.10 -13.42 0.18
N ALA A 21 -7.44 -12.27 0.10
CA ALA A 21 -6.66 -11.73 1.19
C ALA A 21 -7.54 -10.98 2.21
N LEU A 22 -7.17 -11.07 3.48
CA LEU A 22 -7.78 -10.30 4.56
C LEU A 22 -7.56 -8.79 4.38
N GLY A 23 -6.39 -8.40 3.87
CA GLY A 23 -6.08 -7.02 3.55
C GLY A 23 -5.07 -6.88 2.41
N VAL A 24 -5.14 -5.76 1.70
CA VAL A 24 -4.27 -5.42 0.56
C VAL A 24 -3.88 -3.95 0.63
N ILE A 25 -2.62 -3.68 0.31
CA ILE A 25 -2.07 -2.35 0.02
C ILE A 25 -1.68 -2.36 -1.46
N LEU A 26 -2.20 -1.41 -2.23
CA LEU A 26 -1.81 -1.18 -3.61
C LEU A 26 -1.03 0.14 -3.67
N ILE A 27 0.23 0.08 -4.11
CA ILE A 27 1.08 1.26 -4.37
C ILE A 27 1.33 1.33 -5.87
N VAL A 28 1.11 2.50 -6.47
CA VAL A 28 1.19 2.71 -7.91
C VAL A 28 2.16 3.85 -8.21
N PHE A 29 3.14 3.56 -9.07
CA PHE A 29 4.06 4.53 -9.65
C PHE A 29 3.77 4.65 -11.16
N GLY A 30 3.49 5.85 -11.65
CA GLY A 30 3.27 6.09 -13.09
C GLY A 30 2.04 5.41 -13.70
N GLY A 31 1.04 5.03 -12.88
CA GLY A 31 -0.19 4.40 -13.38
C GLY A 31 -1.06 5.34 -14.23
N THR A 32 -2.13 4.81 -14.81
CA THR A 32 -3.07 5.57 -15.68
C THR A 32 -3.73 6.75 -14.96
N LYS A 33 -3.88 6.68 -13.64
CA LYS A 33 -4.38 7.79 -12.82
C LYS A 33 -3.23 8.66 -12.29
N GLY A 34 -1.97 8.30 -12.52
CA GLY A 34 -0.76 8.89 -11.92
C GLY A 34 -0.29 8.15 -10.66
N HIS A 35 0.63 8.72 -9.89
CA HIS A 35 1.12 8.11 -8.64
C HIS A 35 0.04 8.07 -7.56
N GLY A 36 0.10 7.09 -6.66
CA GLY A 36 -0.79 7.02 -5.49
C GLY A 36 -0.80 5.66 -4.82
N PHE A 37 -1.68 5.50 -3.84
CA PHE A 37 -1.91 4.23 -3.16
C PHE A 37 -3.37 4.07 -2.74
N SER A 38 -3.77 2.84 -2.42
CA SER A 38 -5.04 2.51 -1.77
C SER A 38 -4.85 1.31 -0.83
N ILE A 39 -5.61 1.27 0.26
CA ILE A 39 -5.51 0.26 1.32
C ILE A 39 -6.91 -0.25 1.62
N GLN A 40 -7.09 -1.56 1.59
CA GLN A 40 -8.29 -2.23 2.09
C GLN A 40 -7.87 -3.30 3.08
N ALA A 41 -8.13 -3.08 4.36
CA ALA A 41 -7.85 -4.03 5.43
C ALA A 41 -8.76 -3.76 6.64
N PRO A 42 -8.97 -4.72 7.55
CA PRO A 42 -9.58 -4.45 8.86
C PRO A 42 -8.82 -3.37 9.64
N LEU A 43 -9.55 -2.62 10.48
CA LEU A 43 -8.98 -1.49 11.25
C LEU A 43 -7.79 -1.91 12.12
N GLU A 44 -7.84 -3.11 12.69
CA GLU A 44 -6.77 -3.72 13.47
C GLU A 44 -5.44 -3.81 12.69
N ILE A 45 -5.49 -4.21 11.42
CA ILE A 45 -4.32 -4.26 10.54
C ILE A 45 -3.91 -2.85 10.13
N GLN A 46 -4.89 -2.01 9.77
CA GLN A 46 -4.61 -0.65 9.30
C GLN A 46 -3.78 0.19 10.29
N ARG A 47 -3.99 0.00 11.60
CA ARG A 47 -3.23 0.69 12.66
C ARG A 47 -1.72 0.40 12.60
N ASN A 48 -1.34 -0.79 12.14
CA ASN A 48 0.05 -1.23 12.10
C ASN A 48 0.74 -0.91 10.76
N ILE A 49 -0.03 -0.60 9.71
CA ILE A 49 0.50 -0.34 8.37
C ILE A 49 1.53 0.81 8.34
N PRO A 50 1.29 1.98 8.97
CA PRO A 50 2.28 3.07 8.91
C PRO A 50 3.64 2.69 9.48
N ALA A 51 3.66 1.97 10.61
CA ALA A 51 4.90 1.50 11.22
C ALA A 51 5.62 0.49 10.30
N LEU A 52 4.87 -0.48 9.76
CA LEU A 52 5.41 -1.46 8.81
C LEU A 52 6.02 -0.81 7.57
N LEU A 53 5.34 0.18 6.98
CA LEU A 53 5.84 0.89 5.80
C LEU A 53 7.08 1.72 6.12
N LYS A 54 7.15 2.32 7.31
CA LYS A 54 8.33 3.06 7.77
C LYS A 54 9.54 2.13 7.94
N ASP A 55 9.34 0.98 8.58
CA ASP A 55 10.40 -0.01 8.74
C ASP A 55 10.89 -0.56 7.40
N MET A 56 9.96 -0.77 6.45
CA MET A 56 10.29 -1.17 5.09
C MET A 56 11.10 -0.10 4.36
N ALA A 57 10.74 1.18 4.48
CA ALA A 57 11.49 2.28 3.90
C ALA A 57 12.93 2.34 4.44
N ILE A 58 13.10 2.24 5.77
CA ILE A 58 14.42 2.22 6.42
C ILE A 58 15.29 1.07 5.88
N LYS A 59 14.69 -0.13 5.70
CA LYS A 59 15.41 -1.28 5.14
C LYS A 59 15.84 -1.02 3.70
N ILE A 60 14.95 -0.51 2.86
CA ILE A 60 15.26 -0.16 1.47
C ILE A 60 16.39 0.86 1.40
N GLU A 61 16.35 1.92 2.21
CA GLU A 61 17.40 2.95 2.25
C GLU A 61 18.77 2.35 2.62
N ARG A 62 18.82 1.47 3.62
CA ARG A 62 20.06 0.77 4.00
C ARG A 62 20.57 -0.13 2.89
N ASP A 63 19.68 -0.88 2.24
CA ASP A 63 20.06 -1.79 1.15
C ASP A 63 20.64 -1.00 -0.03
N VAL A 64 20.06 0.15 -0.37
CA VAL A 64 20.59 1.04 -1.43
C VAL A 64 21.96 1.60 -1.05
N GLN A 65 22.17 2.04 0.19
CA GLN A 65 23.47 2.55 0.66
C GLN A 65 24.56 1.49 0.62
N ASN A 66 24.22 0.21 0.83
CA ASN A 66 25.18 -0.90 0.74
C ASN A 66 25.54 -1.28 -0.71
N LEU A 67 24.83 -0.73 -1.71
CA LEU A 67 25.07 -0.97 -3.14
C LEU A 67 25.89 0.14 -3.81
N THR A 68 26.22 1.22 -3.10
CA THR A 68 27.02 2.37 -3.57
C THR A 68 28.35 2.47 -2.83
#